data_AF-A0A1R3U971-F1
#
_entry.id   AF-A0A1R3U971-F1
#
_cell.length_a   1.000
_cell.length_b   1.000
_cell.length_c   1.000
_cell.angle_alpha   90.00
_cell.angle_beta   90.00
_cell.angle_gamma   90.00
#
_symmetry.space_group_name_H-M   'P 1'
#
loop_
_entity.id
_entity.type
_entity.pdbx_description
1 polymer ?
#
loop_
_entity_poly.entity_id
_entity_poly.type
_entity_poly.pdbx_seq_one_letter_code
_entity_poly.pdbx_strand_id
1 'polypeptide(L)'
;MRTPLLFAIILVVGGTATSIGKAFFLPSDAYTKQARLLTAYRLHPDATLKRINAAYLACADSKYAEGPAANDIRHLAALLMLEAISQRVEDADDVSGKRRALQLMQTHLPGINAKLPVSRDEDQFLLYLQALREDGVPTCVISSSA
;
A
#
# COMPACT_ATOMS: atom_id res chain seq x y z
N MET A 1 -49.04 -17.15 -55.28
CA MET A 1 -48.13 -17.51 -56.40
C MET A 1 -46.69 -17.23 -55.98
N ARG A 2 -45.84 -18.26 -56.03
CA ARG A 2 -44.38 -18.31 -56.28
C ARG A 2 -43.38 -17.64 -55.31
N THR A 3 -42.80 -18.48 -54.46
CA THR A 3 -41.41 -18.48 -53.91
C THR A 3 -40.35 -18.66 -55.03
N PRO A 4 -39.06 -18.31 -54.82
CA PRO A 4 -38.11 -19.23 -54.14
C PRO A 4 -37.09 -18.58 -53.18
N LEU A 5 -36.68 -19.40 -52.21
CA LEU A 5 -35.42 -19.31 -51.47
C LEU A 5 -34.21 -19.23 -52.41
N LEU A 6 -33.14 -18.59 -51.97
CA LEU A 6 -31.79 -19.12 -52.19
C LEU A 6 -30.80 -18.66 -51.11
N PHE A 7 -30.15 -19.68 -50.56
CA PHE A 7 -29.07 -19.69 -49.59
C PHE A 7 -27.84 -18.90 -50.06
N ALA A 8 -27.21 -18.17 -49.14
CA ALA A 8 -25.78 -17.88 -49.22
C ALA A 8 -25.14 -18.19 -47.84
N ILE A 9 -24.65 -19.42 -47.72
CA ILE A 9 -23.71 -19.83 -46.68
C ILE A 9 -22.35 -19.25 -47.06
N ILE A 10 -21.84 -18.30 -46.29
CA ILE A 10 -20.42 -17.94 -46.32
C ILE A 10 -19.77 -18.64 -45.14
N LEU A 11 -19.26 -19.84 -45.41
CA LEU A 11 -18.26 -20.52 -44.59
C LEU A 11 -16.90 -19.88 -44.91
N VAL A 12 -16.41 -19.02 -44.02
CA VAL A 12 -14.96 -18.76 -43.90
C VAL A 12 -14.50 -19.48 -42.66
N VAL A 13 -13.90 -20.66 -42.89
CA VAL A 13 -13.14 -21.41 -41.90
C VAL A 13 -11.76 -20.78 -41.80
N GLY A 14 -11.33 -20.42 -40.59
CA GLY A 14 -9.92 -20.26 -40.25
C GLY A 14 -9.60 -19.03 -39.41
N GLY A 15 -9.23 -19.26 -38.14
CA GLY A 15 -8.36 -18.34 -37.40
C GLY A 15 -9.02 -17.63 -36.23
N THR A 16 -8.79 -18.18 -35.05
CA THR A 16 -8.88 -17.55 -33.72
C THR A 16 -8.45 -16.07 -33.71
N ALA A 17 -9.31 -15.20 -33.18
CA ALA A 17 -9.02 -14.39 -32.01
C ALA A 17 -10.18 -13.40 -31.81
N THR A 18 -11.03 -13.73 -30.85
CA THR A 18 -11.78 -12.76 -30.07
C THR A 18 -10.79 -11.70 -29.56
N SER A 19 -10.61 -10.64 -30.34
CA SER A 19 -10.07 -9.37 -29.86
C SER A 19 -11.12 -8.74 -28.95
N ILE A 20 -11.37 -9.39 -27.81
CA ILE A 20 -11.74 -8.68 -26.59
C ILE A 20 -10.58 -7.72 -26.42
N GLY A 21 -10.83 -6.44 -26.68
CA GLY A 21 -9.93 -5.39 -26.29
C GLY A 21 -9.67 -5.57 -24.81
N LYS A 22 -8.54 -6.23 -24.49
CA LYS A 22 -7.80 -5.93 -23.27
C LYS A 22 -7.54 -4.45 -23.39
N ALA A 23 -8.47 -3.66 -22.84
CA ALA A 23 -8.13 -2.38 -22.28
C ALA A 23 -6.88 -2.66 -21.47
N PHE A 24 -5.73 -2.25 -22.00
CA PHE A 24 -4.51 -2.13 -21.25
C PHE A 24 -4.88 -1.19 -20.11
N PHE A 25 -5.30 -1.76 -18.98
CA PHE A 25 -5.29 -1.07 -17.71
C PHE A 25 -3.82 -0.74 -17.48
N LEU A 26 -3.39 0.42 -17.98
CA LEU A 26 -2.18 1.04 -17.49
C LEU A 26 -2.44 1.22 -15.99
N PRO A 27 -1.71 0.50 -15.12
CA PRO A 27 -1.87 0.72 -13.70
C PRO A 27 -1.67 2.20 -13.42
N SER A 28 -2.50 2.78 -12.55
CA SER A 28 -2.31 4.17 -12.14
C SER A 28 -0.85 4.35 -11.69
N ASP A 29 -0.25 5.52 -11.96
CA ASP A 29 1.12 5.83 -11.54
C ASP A 29 1.33 5.50 -10.04
N ALA A 30 0.31 5.73 -9.22
CA ALA A 30 0.27 5.35 -7.82
C ALA A 30 0.40 3.83 -7.58
N TYR A 31 -0.36 3.00 -8.30
CA TYR A 31 -0.26 1.53 -8.18
C TYR A 31 1.12 1.03 -8.58
N THR A 32 1.69 1.58 -9.67
CA THR A 32 3.01 1.16 -10.15
C THR A 32 4.11 1.49 -9.13
N LYS A 33 4.06 2.70 -8.53
CA LYS A 33 4.99 3.10 -7.48
C LYS A 33 4.86 2.24 -6.22
N GLN A 34 3.63 1.91 -5.82
CA GLN A 34 3.35 1.00 -4.71
C GLN A 34 3.90 -0.41 -4.95
N ALA A 35 3.65 -1.00 -6.12
CA ALA A 35 4.16 -2.32 -6.48
C ALA A 35 5.69 -2.37 -6.56
N ARG A 36 6.33 -1.30 -7.07
CA ARG A 36 7.79 -1.16 -7.07
C ARG A 36 8.36 -1.10 -5.66
N LEU A 37 7.74 -0.32 -4.78
CA LEU A 37 8.18 -0.20 -3.39
C LEU A 37 8.07 -1.54 -2.65
N LEU A 38 6.99 -2.30 -2.83
CA LEU A 38 6.86 -3.66 -2.28
C LEU A 38 7.90 -4.61 -2.84
N THR A 39 8.15 -4.55 -4.15
CA THR A 39 9.19 -5.39 -4.79
C THR A 39 10.56 -5.07 -4.22
N ALA A 40 10.88 -3.78 -4.06
CA ALA A 40 12.13 -3.34 -3.45
C ALA A 40 12.25 -3.78 -1.98
N TYR A 41 11.15 -3.76 -1.22
CA TYR A 41 11.11 -4.27 0.14
C TYR A 41 11.38 -5.79 0.20
N ARG A 42 10.78 -6.59 -0.71
CA ARG A 42 11.03 -8.03 -0.80
C ARG A 42 12.49 -8.37 -1.13
N LEU A 43 13.14 -7.57 -1.98
CA LEU A 43 14.53 -7.78 -2.39
C LEU A 43 15.54 -7.25 -1.35
N HIS A 44 15.25 -6.08 -0.77
CA HIS A 44 16.14 -5.36 0.14
C HIS A 44 15.33 -4.73 1.30
N PRO A 45 14.93 -5.53 2.31
CA PRO A 45 14.01 -5.08 3.36
C PRO A 45 14.57 -3.94 4.18
N ASP A 46 15.79 -4.08 4.72
CA ASP A 46 16.40 -3.07 5.60
C ASP A 46 16.68 -1.75 4.87
N ALA A 47 17.22 -1.83 3.65
CA ALA A 47 17.50 -0.65 2.84
C ALA A 47 16.20 0.09 2.45
N THR A 48 15.14 -0.67 2.16
CA THR A 48 13.84 -0.08 1.81
C THR A 48 13.15 0.54 3.01
N LEU A 49 13.17 -0.12 4.17
CA LEU A 49 12.69 0.46 5.43
C LEU A 49 13.44 1.74 5.78
N LYS A 50 14.76 1.78 5.60
CA LYS A 50 15.56 3.00 5.82
C LYS A 50 15.13 4.15 4.90
N ARG A 51 14.84 3.86 3.62
CA ARG A 51 14.33 4.86 2.66
C ARG A 51 12.94 5.35 3.04
N ILE A 52 12.03 4.46 3.43
CA ILE A 52 10.69 4.83 3.89
C ILE A 52 10.76 5.68 5.15
N ASN A 53 11.63 5.33 6.12
CA ASN A 53 11.86 6.13 7.32
C ASN A 53 12.36 7.55 7.01
N ALA A 54 13.29 7.68 6.05
CA ALA A 54 13.81 8.98 5.62
C ALA A 54 12.75 9.81 4.88
N ALA A 55 11.99 9.18 3.99
CA ALA A 55 10.88 9.83 3.30
C ALA A 55 9.79 10.26 4.29
N TYR A 56 9.49 9.43 5.28
CA TYR A 56 8.57 9.76 6.37
C TYR A 56 9.02 11.02 7.11
N LEU A 57 10.30 11.16 7.47
CA LEU A 57 10.82 12.38 8.10
C LEU A 57 10.67 13.63 7.23
N ALA A 58 10.85 13.49 5.92
CA ALA A 58 10.70 14.60 4.99
C ALA A 58 9.24 15.00 4.76
N CYS A 59 8.30 14.08 4.98
CA CYS A 59 6.89 14.23 4.66
C CYS A 59 5.99 14.47 5.88
N ALA A 60 6.40 14.04 7.07
CA ALA A 60 5.59 14.10 8.27
C ALA A 60 5.98 15.30 9.14
N ASP A 61 5.12 16.30 9.17
CA ASP A 61 5.14 17.35 10.20
C ASP A 61 4.48 16.80 11.48
N SER A 62 5.13 15.79 12.07
CA SER A 62 4.62 15.08 13.23
C SER A 62 5.38 15.50 14.49
N LYS A 63 4.64 15.80 15.56
CA LYS A 63 5.20 16.00 16.91
C LYS A 63 5.95 14.77 17.47
N TYR A 64 5.87 13.63 16.77
CA TYR A 64 6.55 12.36 17.08
C TYR A 64 7.78 12.11 16.18
N ALA A 65 8.13 13.03 15.29
CA ALA A 65 9.31 12.92 14.42
C ALA A 65 10.64 13.07 15.18
N GLU A 66 10.60 13.68 16.37
CA GLU A 66 11.75 13.97 17.21
C GLU A 66 11.59 13.41 18.63
N GLY A 67 12.71 13.28 19.37
CA GLY A 67 12.75 12.80 20.76
C GLY A 67 13.18 11.32 20.94
N PRO A 68 13.18 10.83 22.19
CA PRO A 68 13.76 9.52 22.54
C PRO A 68 13.08 8.32 21.87
N ALA A 69 11.78 8.41 21.59
CA ALA A 69 11.00 7.38 20.92
C ALA A 69 10.99 7.49 19.39
N ALA A 70 11.57 8.56 18.81
CA ALA A 70 11.37 8.91 17.40
C ALA A 70 11.84 7.82 16.43
N ASN A 71 12.94 7.13 16.72
CA ASN A 71 13.42 6.04 15.86
C ASN A 71 12.43 4.86 15.83
N ASP A 72 11.91 4.48 16.99
CA ASP A 72 10.99 3.34 17.12
C ASP A 72 9.63 3.67 16.48
N ILE A 73 9.15 4.91 16.65
CA ILE A 73 7.91 5.40 16.02
C ILE A 73 8.05 5.41 14.51
N ARG A 74 9.17 5.89 13.97
CA ARG A 74 9.45 5.89 12.53
C ARG A 74 9.46 4.48 11.96
N HIS A 75 10.13 3.56 12.65
CA HIS A 75 10.17 2.17 12.24
C HIS A 75 8.77 1.54 12.21
N LEU A 76 7.96 1.73 13.26
CA LEU A 76 6.58 1.24 13.29
C LEU A 76 5.73 1.89 12.17
N ALA A 77 5.86 3.20 11.95
CA ALA A 77 5.17 3.89 10.87
C ALA A 77 5.50 3.31 9.50
N ALA A 78 6.78 3.02 9.21
CA ALA A 78 7.20 2.40 7.96
C ALA A 78 6.61 0.99 7.77
N LEU A 79 6.55 0.18 8.83
CA LEU A 79 5.94 -1.14 8.79
C LEU A 79 4.43 -1.07 8.53
N LEU A 80 3.72 -0.17 9.22
CA LEU A 80 2.28 0.05 9.02
C LEU A 80 1.97 0.54 7.60
N MET A 81 2.82 1.40 7.04
CA MET A 81 2.70 1.84 5.64
C MET A 81 2.90 0.69 4.67
N LEU A 82 3.95 -0.13 4.83
CA LEU A 82 4.18 -1.28 3.96
C LEU A 82 3.02 -2.28 4.01
N GLU A 83 2.47 -2.53 5.19
CA GLU A 83 1.30 -3.39 5.37
C GLU A 83 0.06 -2.84 4.64
N ALA A 84 -0.20 -1.53 4.75
CA ALA A 84 -1.28 -0.87 4.02
C ALA A 84 -1.07 -0.93 2.48
N ILE A 85 0.17 -0.82 2.00
CA ILE A 85 0.49 -1.00 0.58
C ILE A 85 0.26 -2.45 0.15
N SER A 86 0.71 -3.42 0.95
CA SER A 86 0.51 -4.85 0.66
C SER A 86 -0.96 -5.16 0.47
N GLN A 87 -1.82 -4.70 1.39
CA GLN A 87 -3.27 -4.87 1.29
C GLN A 87 -3.83 -4.33 -0.04
N ARG A 88 -3.41 -3.12 -0.43
CA ARG A 88 -3.90 -2.46 -1.66
C ARG A 88 -3.42 -3.14 -2.94
N VAL A 89 -2.19 -3.65 -2.96
CA VAL A 89 -1.58 -4.24 -4.16
C VAL A 89 -1.97 -5.70 -4.33
N GLU A 90 -2.07 -6.44 -3.23
CA GLU A 90 -2.37 -7.88 -3.22
C GLU A 90 -3.88 -8.17 -3.16
N ASP A 91 -4.73 -7.12 -3.15
CA ASP A 91 -6.19 -7.19 -3.00
C ASP A 91 -6.60 -8.04 -1.78
N ALA A 92 -5.80 -7.94 -0.70
CA ALA A 92 -6.06 -8.69 0.52
C ALA A 92 -7.25 -8.08 1.27
N ASP A 93 -8.11 -8.95 1.81
CA ASP A 93 -9.28 -8.52 2.58
C ASP A 93 -8.89 -7.62 3.76
N ASP A 94 -9.64 -6.53 3.97
CA ASP A 94 -9.38 -5.49 4.97
C ASP A 94 -9.34 -6.06 6.40
N VAL A 95 -10.08 -7.14 6.71
CA VAL A 95 -10.05 -7.78 8.03
C VAL A 95 -8.68 -8.41 8.30
N SER A 96 -8.10 -9.09 7.29
CA SER A 96 -6.76 -9.67 7.41
C SER A 96 -5.71 -8.59 7.64
N GLY A 97 -5.88 -7.46 6.96
CA GLY A 97 -5.02 -6.31 7.04
C GLY A 97 -5.07 -5.57 8.37
N LYS A 98 -6.28 -5.36 8.91
CA LYS A 98 -6.53 -4.84 10.25
C LYS A 98 -5.84 -5.68 11.31
N ARG A 99 -5.94 -7.01 11.20
CA ARG A 99 -5.33 -7.94 12.14
C ARG A 99 -3.80 -7.84 12.14
N ARG A 100 -3.17 -7.82 10.96
CA ARG A 100 -1.70 -7.69 10.85
C ARG A 100 -1.20 -6.33 11.38
N ALA A 101 -1.90 -5.25 11.07
CA ALA A 101 -1.56 -3.93 11.62
C ALA A 101 -1.68 -3.89 13.15
N LEU A 102 -2.74 -4.48 13.70
CA LEU A 102 -2.91 -4.59 15.15
C LEU A 102 -1.78 -5.39 15.80
N GLN A 103 -1.35 -6.49 15.19
CA GLN A 103 -0.23 -7.29 15.68
C GLN A 103 1.09 -6.51 15.67
N LEU A 104 1.35 -5.71 14.62
CA LEU A 104 2.50 -4.81 14.57
C LEU A 104 2.45 -3.79 15.71
N MET A 105 1.30 -3.14 15.91
CA MET A 105 1.12 -2.19 17.01
C MET A 105 1.35 -2.84 18.37
N GLN A 106 0.72 -4.00 18.64
CA GLN A 106 0.90 -4.73 19.91
C GLN A 106 2.36 -5.13 20.19
N THR A 107 3.12 -5.43 19.15
CA THR A 107 4.53 -5.84 19.26
C THR A 107 5.45 -4.67 19.61
N HIS A 108 5.21 -3.48 19.02
CA HIS A 108 6.13 -2.35 19.10
C HIS A 108 5.70 -1.26 20.11
N LEU A 109 4.40 -1.11 20.38
CA LEU A 109 3.86 -0.09 21.27
C LEU A 109 4.44 -0.11 22.70
N PRO A 110 4.60 -1.28 23.37
CA PRO A 110 5.08 -1.29 24.75
C PRO A 110 6.46 -0.61 24.93
N GLY A 111 7.37 -0.84 23.98
CA GLY A 111 8.71 -0.23 24.00
C GLY A 111 8.71 1.26 23.64
N ILE A 112 7.74 1.69 22.83
CA ILE A 112 7.54 3.09 22.46
C ILE A 112 6.93 3.86 23.63
N ASN A 113 5.85 3.35 24.23
CA ASN A 113 5.14 3.98 25.34
C ASN A 113 6.05 4.29 26.52
N ALA A 114 7.00 3.40 26.84
CA ALA A 114 8.00 3.63 27.88
C ALA A 114 8.94 4.83 27.61
N LYS A 115 9.05 5.26 26.35
CA LYS A 115 9.92 6.36 25.89
C LYS A 115 9.14 7.60 25.47
N LEU A 116 7.81 7.52 25.41
CA LEU A 116 6.96 8.66 25.13
C LEU A 116 7.02 9.62 26.32
N PRO A 117 7.10 10.95 26.08
CA PRO A 117 6.98 11.90 27.17
C PRO A 117 5.62 11.73 27.86
N VAL A 118 5.64 11.48 29.16
CA VAL A 118 4.50 11.15 30.06
C VAL A 118 3.31 12.13 29.93
N SER A 119 3.53 13.33 29.39
CA SER A 119 2.51 14.36 29.21
C SER A 119 1.73 14.29 27.89
N ARG A 120 1.85 13.23 27.07
CA ARG A 120 1.23 13.18 25.75
C ARG A 120 0.36 11.93 25.58
N ASP A 121 -0.95 12.14 25.58
CA ASP A 121 -2.05 11.19 25.33
C ASP A 121 -1.61 10.00 24.47
N GLU A 122 -1.50 8.83 25.11
CA GLU A 122 -1.39 7.53 24.44
C GLU A 122 -2.50 7.39 23.38
N ASP A 123 -3.71 7.88 23.68
CA ASP A 123 -4.83 7.92 22.76
C ASP A 123 -4.53 8.74 21.49
N GLN A 124 -3.87 9.90 21.62
CA GLN A 124 -3.47 10.69 20.45
C GLN A 124 -2.37 10.01 19.64
N PHE A 125 -1.50 9.25 20.31
CA PHE A 125 -0.48 8.47 19.61
C PHE A 125 -1.11 7.29 18.85
N LEU A 126 -2.08 6.60 19.44
CA LEU A 126 -2.84 5.54 18.78
C LEU A 126 -3.66 6.09 17.59
N LEU A 127 -4.33 7.23 17.76
CA LEU A 127 -5.05 7.92 16.68
C LEU A 127 -4.11 8.28 15.54
N TYR A 128 -2.91 8.76 15.87
CA TYR A 128 -1.88 9.06 14.88
C TYR A 128 -1.45 7.79 14.09
N LEU A 129 -1.20 6.67 14.77
CA LEU A 129 -0.86 5.41 14.10
C LEU A 129 -2.01 4.86 13.25
N GLN A 130 -3.25 5.05 13.68
CA GLN A 130 -4.43 4.65 12.93
C GLN A 130 -4.62 5.51 11.67
N ALA A 131 -4.43 6.83 11.76
CA ALA A 131 -4.47 7.73 10.61
C ALA A 131 -3.42 7.36 9.56
N LEU A 132 -2.19 7.02 9.96
CA LEU A 132 -1.14 6.54 9.05
C LEU A 132 -1.56 5.30 8.24
N ARG A 133 -2.39 4.44 8.83
CA ARG A 133 -2.91 3.25 8.16
C ARG A 133 -4.08 3.58 7.24
N GLU A 134 -5.03 4.40 7.71
CA GLU A 134 -6.32 4.64 7.06
C GLU A 134 -6.25 5.69 5.94
N ASP A 135 -5.57 6.81 6.15
CA ASP A 135 -5.43 7.88 5.14
C ASP A 135 -4.61 7.42 3.92
N GLY A 136 -4.03 6.23 4.02
CA GLY A 136 -3.11 5.70 3.07
C GLY A 136 -1.72 6.26 3.26
N VAL A 137 -0.76 5.54 2.69
CA VAL A 137 0.61 6.02 2.61
C VAL A 137 0.57 7.45 2.09
N PRO A 138 1.24 8.41 2.76
CA PRO A 138 1.32 9.74 2.23
C PRO A 138 1.84 9.63 0.80
N THR A 139 1.13 10.22 -0.17
CA THR A 139 1.59 10.29 -1.56
C THR A 139 3.03 10.80 -1.63
N CYS A 140 3.40 11.67 -0.68
CA CYS A 140 4.76 12.14 -0.42
C CYS A 140 5.75 11.01 -0.11
N VAL A 141 5.42 10.07 0.79
CA VAL A 141 6.31 8.96 1.17
C VAL A 141 6.47 7.98 0.01
N ILE A 142 5.38 7.60 -0.68
CA ILE A 142 5.47 6.72 -1.86
C ILE A 142 6.34 7.38 -2.93
N SER A 143 6.07 8.64 -3.26
CA SER A 143 6.77 9.33 -4.36
C SER A 143 8.25 9.59 -4.05
N SER A 144 8.61 9.74 -2.78
CA SER A 144 10.00 10.01 -2.36
C SER A 144 10.81 8.74 -2.08
N SER A 145 10.16 7.57 -1.97
CA SER A 145 10.82 6.30 -1.63
C SER A 145 10.80 5.25 -2.74
N ALA A 146 9.91 5.40 -3.73
CA ALA A 146 9.74 4.49 -4.88
C ALA A 146 10.76 4.70 -6.02
#